data_AF-A0A512M4I4-F1
#
_entry.id   AF-A0A512M4I4-F1
#
_cell.length_a   1.000
_cell.length_b   1.000
_cell.length_c   1.000
_cell.angle_alpha   90.00
_cell.angle_beta   90.00
_cell.angle_gamma   90.00
#
_symmetry.space_group_name_H-M   'P 1'
#
loop_
_entity.id
_entity.type
_entity.pdbx_description
1 polymer ?
#
loop_
_entity_poly.entity_id
_entity_poly.type
_entity_poly.pdbx_seq_one_letter_code
_entity_poly.pdbx_strand_id
1 'polypeptide(L)'
;MNKEQPGFRVMLRFQKMLFTFLGVLALATIVWQTQDFVASFAASEMVTQATLRTTVEKDDARVLRAFKTARDTLRIPAELTTEANPQQSTRDAVMTIKSGSSKEALAQREEMVQTLLMEFKREGPGEIFDISSAPAAWPVPNEKMAAIKRVQSIVAGLILATGLVLLLLQWKSSRLPIGALLGVLATALTMLLYMTEGEGIAIKTALFIMAPPLAFLGLMIYVTLRVKRAAKWLESRARITRSEVDVVRHRFEGDTTQVKNKPLVHYEFKVGSEKIRGERISAGIAPADNVDQVLKRYPVGAEVPVYYDPANPKECVLERDPPVGLGCLWTGTAMVVLLYGLGVAWFMSDKPMSVFLHSLFPQASHPGVVLVFGLLGLLSLAAGIYHALHPTKTEAWLRSPGRIVSSKVEAYRESISDSGSARTFYKPVIEFSYEVDGQTYHNTVGSDSPVTVSVSGGQGSAEDQVAKYPPGTEVDVFYSPGNPTASSLNDHPAMTLNGRRSLIMSAIFIAIAIYAALN
;
A
#
# COMPACT_ATOMS: atom_id res chain seq x y z
N MET A 1 -8.72 -33.68 15.94
CA MET A 1 -8.23 -32.91 14.76
C MET A 1 -8.75 -31.48 14.91
N ASN A 2 -7.96 -30.62 15.57
CA ASN A 2 -8.35 -29.24 15.91
C ASN A 2 -8.50 -28.38 14.66
N LYS A 3 -9.71 -27.88 14.42
CA LYS A 3 -9.99 -26.84 13.43
C LYS A 3 -9.78 -25.47 14.09
N GLU A 4 -8.52 -25.08 14.28
CA GLU A 4 -8.21 -23.66 14.55
C GLU A 4 -8.62 -22.81 13.34
N GLN A 5 -9.51 -21.83 13.56
CA GLN A 5 -9.89 -20.80 12.57
C GLN A 5 -9.21 -19.46 12.88
N PRO A 6 -8.81 -18.70 11.84
CA PRO A 6 -7.50 -18.08 11.86
C PRO A 6 -7.60 -16.57 11.60
N GLY A 7 -8.51 -15.87 12.28
CA GLY A 7 -8.94 -14.50 11.92
C GLY A 7 -7.81 -13.49 11.71
N PHE A 8 -6.97 -13.25 12.72
CA PHE A 8 -5.89 -12.25 12.63
C PHE A 8 -4.68 -12.73 11.81
N ARG A 9 -4.34 -14.03 11.93
CA ARG A 9 -3.18 -14.63 11.23
C ARG A 9 -3.41 -14.75 9.73
N VAL A 10 -4.64 -15.03 9.31
CA VAL A 10 -5.06 -15.03 7.91
C VAL A 10 -5.00 -13.62 7.35
N MET A 11 -5.43 -12.62 8.11
CA MET A 11 -5.40 -11.23 7.66
C MET A 11 -3.97 -10.70 7.50
N LEU A 12 -3.05 -11.01 8.41
CA LEU A 12 -1.64 -10.63 8.28
C LEU A 12 -0.93 -11.37 7.14
N ARG A 13 -1.22 -12.67 6.95
CA ARG A 13 -0.72 -13.45 5.81
C ARG A 13 -1.28 -12.94 4.48
N PHE A 14 -2.56 -12.57 4.46
CA PHE A 14 -3.21 -11.94 3.32
C PHE A 14 -2.57 -10.59 3.01
N GLN A 15 -2.30 -9.76 4.02
CA GLN A 15 -1.65 -8.47 3.85
C GLN A 15 -0.24 -8.62 3.27
N LYS A 16 0.59 -9.52 3.80
CA LYS A 16 1.93 -9.81 3.25
C LYS A 16 1.84 -10.32 1.81
N MET A 17 0.98 -11.30 1.55
CA MET A 17 0.73 -11.85 0.23
C MET A 17 0.28 -10.77 -0.78
N LEU A 18 -0.66 -9.92 -0.36
CA LEU A 18 -1.21 -8.85 -1.17
C LEU A 18 -0.11 -7.82 -1.49
N PHE A 19 0.72 -7.44 -0.52
CA PHE A 19 1.85 -6.54 -0.77
C PHE A 19 2.90 -7.14 -1.70
N THR A 20 3.24 -8.42 -1.56
CA THR A 20 4.15 -9.10 -2.50
C THR A 20 3.57 -9.09 -3.92
N PHE A 21 2.28 -9.41 -4.07
CA PHE A 21 1.62 -9.37 -5.37
C PHE A 21 1.54 -7.96 -5.95
N LEU A 22 1.20 -6.94 -5.13
CA LEU A 22 1.20 -5.54 -5.53
C LEU A 22 2.58 -5.04 -5.94
N GLY A 23 3.65 -5.49 -5.28
CA GLY A 23 5.03 -5.20 -5.65
C GLY A 23 5.39 -5.79 -7.03
N VAL A 24 5.03 -7.05 -7.28
CA VAL A 24 5.23 -7.69 -8.59
C VAL A 24 4.38 -7.02 -9.68
N LEU A 25 3.14 -6.63 -9.36
CA LEU A 25 2.25 -5.88 -10.24
C LEU A 25 2.86 -4.52 -10.61
N ALA A 26 3.37 -3.78 -9.63
CA ALA A 26 4.04 -2.50 -9.86
C ALA A 26 5.28 -2.67 -10.74
N LEU A 27 6.11 -3.68 -10.46
CA LEU A 27 7.30 -3.97 -11.25
C LEU A 27 6.96 -4.27 -12.72
N ALA A 28 5.98 -5.14 -12.97
CA ALA A 28 5.53 -5.43 -14.33
C ALA A 28 4.99 -4.19 -15.05
N THR A 29 4.30 -3.30 -14.33
CA THR A 29 3.77 -2.04 -14.87
C THR A 29 4.89 -1.08 -15.25
N ILE A 30 5.94 -0.97 -14.43
CA ILE A 30 7.12 -0.15 -14.71
C ILE A 30 7.83 -0.68 -15.97
N VAL A 31 8.02 -2.00 -16.07
CA VAL A 31 8.62 -2.63 -17.26
C VAL A 31 7.78 -2.37 -18.52
N TRP A 32 6.45 -2.38 -18.39
CA TRP A 32 5.52 -2.07 -19.48
C TRP A 32 5.57 -0.59 -19.89
N GLN A 33 5.51 0.35 -18.95
CA GLN A 33 5.49 1.79 -19.26
C GLN A 33 6.84 2.33 -19.77
N THR A 34 7.94 1.66 -19.44
CA THR A 34 9.28 2.07 -19.90
C THR A 34 9.62 1.54 -21.29
N GLN A 35 8.68 0.93 -22.01
CA GLN A 35 8.91 0.33 -23.33
C GLN A 35 9.39 1.33 -24.38
N ASP A 36 8.76 2.51 -24.45
CA ASP A 36 9.17 3.55 -25.40
C ASP A 36 10.55 4.09 -25.09
N PHE A 37 10.84 4.29 -23.80
CA PHE A 37 12.13 4.76 -23.33
C PHE A 37 13.24 3.76 -23.64
N VAL A 38 13.05 2.49 -23.30
CA VAL A 38 14.08 1.45 -23.51
C VAL A 38 14.23 1.15 -25.01
N ALA A 39 13.15 1.15 -25.78
CA ALA A 39 13.22 1.01 -27.23
C ALA A 39 13.98 2.18 -27.89
N SER A 40 13.88 3.40 -27.35
CA SER A 40 14.56 4.58 -27.91
C SER A 40 16.09 4.42 -28.01
N PHE A 41 16.71 3.59 -27.17
CA PHE A 41 18.14 3.29 -27.26
C PHE A 41 18.56 2.55 -28.53
N ALA A 42 17.62 1.89 -29.21
CA ALA A 42 17.86 1.23 -30.49
C ALA A 42 17.41 2.06 -31.71
N ALA A 43 17.05 3.32 -31.49
CA ALA A 43 16.77 4.24 -32.57
C ALA A 43 18.04 4.49 -33.38
N SER A 44 17.91 4.34 -34.70
CA SER A 44 18.97 4.65 -35.67
C SER A 44 18.86 6.09 -36.20
N GLU A 45 17.68 6.68 -36.05
CA GLU A 45 17.36 8.03 -36.50
C GLU A 45 16.52 8.73 -35.44
N MET A 46 16.74 10.04 -35.31
CA MET A 46 16.03 10.94 -34.43
C MET A 46 15.36 12.01 -35.28
N VAL A 47 14.12 12.33 -34.97
CA VAL A 47 13.36 13.41 -35.60
C VAL A 47 13.13 14.55 -34.62
N THR A 48 13.39 15.78 -35.05
CA THR A 48 13.00 16.98 -34.31
C THR A 48 12.13 17.86 -35.17
N GLN A 49 11.29 18.65 -34.52
CA GLN A 49 10.37 19.56 -35.21
C GLN A 49 10.51 20.98 -34.66
N ALA A 50 10.29 21.95 -35.54
CA ALA A 50 10.11 23.36 -35.18
C ALA A 50 8.83 23.88 -35.85
N THR A 51 7.92 24.44 -35.06
CA THR A 51 6.75 25.13 -35.57
C THR A 51 7.06 26.62 -35.66
N LEU A 52 7.12 27.12 -36.88
CA LEU A 52 7.42 28.51 -37.20
C LEU A 52 6.13 29.23 -37.56
N ARG A 53 5.88 30.41 -36.97
CA ARG A 53 4.67 31.21 -37.23
C ARG A 53 5.04 32.57 -37.81
N THR A 54 4.40 32.93 -38.93
CA THR A 54 4.55 34.26 -39.54
C THR A 54 3.66 35.29 -38.84
N THR A 55 4.04 36.58 -38.88
CA THR A 55 3.24 37.66 -38.27
C THR A 55 2.21 38.27 -39.21
N VAL A 56 2.56 38.53 -40.47
CA VAL A 56 1.73 39.27 -41.43
C VAL A 56 1.63 38.58 -42.80
N GLU A 57 2.39 37.50 -43.00
CA GLU A 57 2.55 36.85 -44.30
C GLU A 57 1.41 35.87 -44.60
N LYS A 58 0.76 36.02 -45.77
CA LYS A 58 -0.41 35.23 -46.20
C LYS A 58 -0.08 34.12 -47.21
N ASP A 59 1.06 34.22 -47.89
CA ASP A 59 1.51 33.31 -48.95
C ASP A 59 2.73 32.48 -48.49
N ASP A 60 2.74 31.21 -48.89
CA ASP A 60 3.77 30.23 -48.54
C ASP A 60 5.05 30.45 -49.37
N ALA A 61 4.95 31.14 -50.51
CA ALA A 61 6.05 31.29 -51.46
C ALA A 61 7.32 31.89 -50.86
N ARG A 62 7.19 32.85 -49.94
CA ARG A 62 8.33 33.51 -49.27
C ARG A 62 8.98 32.61 -48.22
N VAL A 63 8.17 31.96 -47.39
CA VAL A 63 8.64 31.02 -46.36
C VAL A 63 9.36 29.85 -47.03
N LEU A 64 8.81 29.32 -48.12
CA LEU A 64 9.38 28.21 -48.88
C LEU A 64 10.70 28.59 -49.58
N ARG A 65 10.86 29.82 -50.09
CA ARG A 65 12.13 30.30 -50.67
C ARG A 65 13.21 30.51 -49.62
N ALA A 66 12.88 31.13 -48.49
CA ALA A 66 13.79 31.29 -47.37
C ALA A 66 14.27 29.93 -46.83
N PHE A 67 13.32 28.98 -46.64
CA PHE A 67 13.64 27.62 -46.26
C PHE A 67 14.52 26.89 -47.28
N LYS A 68 14.21 27.01 -48.59
CA LYS A 68 15.02 26.41 -49.64
C LYS A 68 16.45 26.95 -49.62
N THR A 69 16.62 28.27 -49.47
CA THR A 69 17.94 28.92 -49.40
C THR A 69 18.72 28.47 -48.17
N ALA A 70 18.08 28.42 -47.00
CA ALA A 70 18.69 27.93 -45.77
C ALA A 70 19.11 26.45 -45.89
N ARG A 71 18.23 25.61 -46.44
CA ARG A 71 18.50 24.18 -46.67
C ARG A 71 19.68 23.96 -47.62
N ASP A 72 19.72 24.70 -48.73
CA ASP A 72 20.78 24.58 -49.73
C ASP A 72 22.13 25.11 -49.18
N THR A 73 22.10 26.11 -48.30
CA THR A 73 23.28 26.68 -47.63
C THR A 73 23.87 25.72 -46.60
N LEU A 74 23.03 25.20 -45.70
CA LEU A 74 23.46 24.35 -44.59
C LEU A 74 23.65 22.88 -44.99
N ARG A 75 23.08 22.46 -46.14
CA ARG A 75 23.06 21.07 -46.61
C ARG A 75 22.46 20.07 -45.60
N ILE A 76 21.57 20.54 -44.74
CA ILE A 76 20.85 19.71 -43.76
C ILE A 76 19.58 19.16 -44.42
N PRO A 77 19.31 17.84 -44.34
CA PRO A 77 18.08 17.26 -44.87
C PRO A 77 16.89 17.62 -43.98
N ALA A 78 16.23 18.72 -44.32
CA ALA A 78 15.02 19.21 -43.68
C ALA A 78 13.82 19.18 -44.64
N GLU A 79 12.64 18.94 -44.09
CA GLU A 79 11.33 19.05 -44.77
C GLU A 79 10.51 20.15 -44.10
N LEU A 80 9.71 20.88 -44.89
CA LEU A 80 8.82 21.93 -44.39
C LEU A 80 7.41 21.71 -44.92
N THR A 81 6.44 21.61 -44.02
CA THR A 81 5.01 21.57 -44.32
C THR A 81 4.34 22.86 -43.85
N THR A 82 3.62 23.54 -44.73
CA THR A 82 2.86 24.75 -44.39
C THR A 82 1.38 24.41 -44.20
N GLU A 83 0.79 24.93 -43.13
CA GLU A 83 -0.63 24.81 -42.83
C GLU A 83 -1.27 26.20 -42.64
N ALA A 84 -2.50 26.36 -43.14
CA ALA A 84 -3.28 27.57 -42.91
C ALA A 84 -3.71 27.62 -41.44
N ASN A 85 -3.40 28.71 -40.72
CA ASN A 85 -3.92 28.87 -39.37
C ASN A 85 -5.39 29.32 -39.44
N PRO A 86 -6.37 28.55 -38.91
CA PRO A 86 -7.79 28.90 -39.03
C PRO A 86 -8.21 30.14 -38.23
N GLN A 87 -7.40 30.57 -37.25
CA GLN A 87 -7.76 31.60 -36.27
C GLN A 87 -7.09 32.96 -36.52
N GLN A 88 -6.07 33.03 -37.38
CA GLN A 88 -5.29 34.23 -37.67
C GLN A 88 -4.95 34.30 -39.17
N SER A 89 -4.76 35.50 -39.73
CA SER A 89 -4.27 35.69 -41.11
C SER A 89 -2.77 35.37 -41.25
N THR A 90 -2.31 34.31 -40.58
CA THR A 90 -0.91 33.88 -40.48
C THR A 90 -0.77 32.45 -40.97
N ARG A 91 0.47 32.03 -41.25
CA ARG A 91 0.80 30.66 -41.66
C ARG A 91 1.65 30.01 -40.58
N ASP A 92 1.32 28.77 -40.27
CA ASP A 92 2.17 27.91 -39.44
C ASP A 92 2.96 26.98 -40.38
N ALA A 93 4.27 26.90 -40.19
CA ALA A 93 5.16 26.05 -40.96
C ALA A 93 5.85 25.07 -40.00
N VAL A 94 5.60 23.78 -40.19
CA VAL A 94 6.20 22.71 -39.41
C VAL A 94 7.42 22.21 -40.14
N MET A 95 8.59 22.53 -39.60
CA MET A 95 9.87 22.04 -40.09
C MET A 95 10.22 20.73 -39.39
N THR A 96 10.57 19.70 -40.16
CA THR A 96 10.99 18.40 -39.66
C THR A 96 12.42 18.10 -40.09
N ILE A 97 13.28 17.73 -39.15
CA ILE A 97 14.68 17.37 -39.39
C ILE A 97 14.93 15.98 -38.84
N LYS A 98 15.59 15.13 -39.65
CA LYS A 98 16.02 13.79 -39.25
C LYS A 98 17.54 13.71 -39.19
N SER A 99 18.07 13.16 -38.10
CA SER A 99 19.53 13.04 -37.89
C SER A 99 19.87 11.74 -37.17
N GLY A 100 21.15 11.35 -37.16
CA GLY A 100 21.59 10.09 -36.54
C GLY A 100 21.61 10.10 -35.01
N SER A 101 21.53 11.28 -34.37
CA SER A 101 21.52 11.41 -32.92
C SER A 101 20.68 12.59 -32.44
N SER A 102 20.22 12.54 -31.19
CA SER A 102 19.43 13.63 -30.58
C SER A 102 20.23 14.93 -30.52
N LYS A 103 21.54 14.85 -30.23
CA LYS A 103 22.42 16.02 -30.14
C LYS A 103 22.56 16.71 -31.49
N GLU A 104 22.75 15.90 -32.54
CA GLU A 104 22.87 16.38 -33.91
C GLU A 104 21.55 16.98 -34.41
N ALA A 105 20.42 16.31 -34.17
CA ALA A 105 19.10 16.80 -34.55
C ALA A 105 18.80 18.17 -33.93
N LEU A 106 19.07 18.35 -32.64
CA LEU A 106 18.85 19.61 -31.94
C LEU A 106 19.79 20.73 -32.44
N ALA A 107 21.06 20.43 -32.68
CA ALA A 107 22.02 21.39 -33.24
C ALA A 107 21.63 21.81 -34.66
N GLN A 108 21.27 20.83 -35.52
CA GLN A 108 20.82 21.09 -36.89
C GLN A 108 19.52 21.89 -36.92
N ARG A 109 18.60 21.65 -35.98
CA ARG A 109 17.39 22.47 -35.83
C ARG A 109 17.73 23.89 -35.47
N GLU A 110 18.59 24.12 -34.48
CA GLU A 110 18.95 25.46 -34.05
C GLU A 110 19.58 26.25 -35.21
N GLU A 111 20.55 25.66 -35.91
CA GLU A 111 21.22 26.26 -37.05
C GLU A 111 20.26 26.56 -38.21
N MET A 112 19.35 25.61 -38.51
CA MET A 112 18.35 25.77 -39.55
C MET A 112 17.33 26.84 -39.22
N VAL A 113 16.82 26.89 -37.98
CA VAL A 113 15.90 27.94 -37.55
C VAL A 113 16.57 29.29 -37.67
N GLN A 114 17.77 29.48 -37.09
CA GLN A 114 18.48 30.77 -37.15
C GLN A 114 18.75 31.24 -38.58
N THR A 115 19.18 30.34 -39.46
CA THR A 115 19.45 30.66 -40.86
C THR A 115 18.16 30.99 -41.61
N LEU A 116 17.08 30.25 -41.37
CA LEU A 116 15.78 30.54 -41.95
C LEU A 116 15.23 31.89 -41.50
N LEU A 117 15.35 32.24 -40.21
CA LEU A 117 14.96 33.55 -39.69
C LEU A 117 15.74 34.67 -40.40
N MET A 118 17.05 34.49 -40.59
CA MET A 118 17.93 35.44 -41.27
C MET A 118 17.55 35.62 -42.75
N GLU A 119 17.36 34.52 -43.47
CA GLU A 119 17.00 34.53 -44.90
C GLU A 119 15.60 35.11 -45.12
N PHE A 120 14.64 34.78 -44.25
CA PHE A 120 13.29 35.35 -44.31
C PHE A 120 13.30 36.87 -44.13
N LYS A 121 14.11 37.39 -43.19
CA LYS A 121 14.30 38.83 -42.96
C LYS A 121 14.95 39.51 -44.17
N ARG A 122 15.83 38.82 -44.91
CA ARG A 122 16.47 39.34 -46.13
C ARG A 122 15.49 39.50 -47.29
N GLU A 123 14.45 38.65 -47.38
CA GLU A 123 13.46 38.71 -48.46
C GLU A 123 12.45 39.87 -48.36
N GLY A 124 12.28 40.52 -47.20
CA GLY A 124 11.35 41.65 -47.07
C GLY A 124 10.91 42.00 -45.64
N PRO A 125 9.94 42.93 -45.47
CA PRO A 125 9.39 43.28 -44.16
C PRO A 125 8.53 42.15 -43.58
N GLY A 126 8.59 41.91 -42.27
CA GLY A 126 7.85 40.86 -41.57
C GLY A 126 8.75 39.97 -40.71
N GLU A 127 8.14 39.29 -39.74
CA GLU A 127 8.85 38.44 -38.78
C GLU A 127 8.24 37.03 -38.78
N ILE A 128 9.10 36.04 -38.52
CA ILE A 128 8.71 34.66 -38.31
C ILE A 128 9.33 34.21 -36.99
N PHE A 129 8.56 33.52 -36.15
CA PHE A 129 8.98 33.12 -34.81
C PHE A 129 8.84 31.62 -34.63
N ASP A 130 9.80 31.01 -33.92
CA ASP A 130 9.64 29.65 -33.43
C ASP A 130 8.71 29.67 -32.20
N ILE A 131 7.54 29.05 -32.34
CA ILE A 131 6.52 28.94 -31.30
C ILE A 131 6.52 27.56 -30.62
N SER A 132 7.51 26.72 -30.94
CA SER A 132 7.63 25.40 -30.34
C SER A 132 7.85 25.50 -28.83
N SER A 133 7.24 24.59 -28.07
CA SER A 133 7.72 24.31 -26.72
C SER A 133 9.13 23.71 -26.78
N ALA A 134 9.87 23.76 -25.66
CA ALA A 134 11.31 23.48 -25.56
C ALA A 134 11.83 22.37 -26.52
N PRO A 135 13.03 22.55 -27.12
CA PRO A 135 13.52 21.60 -28.13
C PRO A 135 13.62 20.16 -27.66
N ALA A 136 12.94 19.26 -28.38
CA ALA A 136 13.00 17.82 -28.18
C ALA A 136 13.24 17.08 -29.50
N ALA A 137 13.92 15.95 -29.42
CA ALA A 137 14.07 15.01 -30.52
C ALA A 137 13.49 13.66 -30.10
N TRP A 138 12.74 13.05 -31.01
CA TRP A 138 12.03 11.79 -30.78
C TRP A 138 12.64 10.70 -31.65
N PRO A 139 12.74 9.45 -31.17
CA PRO A 139 13.24 8.34 -31.98
C PRO A 139 12.28 8.01 -33.12
N VAL A 140 12.81 7.80 -34.33
CA VAL A 140 12.01 7.34 -35.47
C VAL A 140 11.77 5.83 -35.34
N PRO A 141 10.52 5.34 -35.38
CA PRO A 141 10.22 3.92 -35.24
C PRO A 141 10.94 3.06 -36.29
N ASN A 142 11.64 2.01 -35.83
CA ASN A 142 12.31 1.04 -36.69
C ASN A 142 12.09 -0.42 -36.20
N GLU A 143 12.53 -1.40 -36.98
CA GLU A 143 12.34 -2.83 -36.65
C GLU A 143 12.99 -3.24 -35.31
N LYS A 144 14.14 -2.65 -34.97
CA LYS A 144 14.87 -2.95 -33.72
C LYS A 144 14.09 -2.45 -32.51
N MET A 145 13.54 -1.24 -32.58
CA MET A 145 12.64 -0.69 -31.56
C MET A 145 11.41 -1.57 -31.37
N ALA A 146 10.78 -1.99 -32.46
CA ALA A 146 9.61 -2.89 -32.41
C ALA A 146 9.95 -4.27 -31.81
N ALA A 147 11.17 -4.78 -32.05
CA ALA A 147 11.65 -6.02 -31.43
C ALA A 147 11.87 -5.86 -29.92
N ILE A 148 12.50 -4.75 -29.47
CA ILE A 148 12.72 -4.46 -28.05
C ILE A 148 11.40 -4.30 -27.30
N LYS A 149 10.45 -3.56 -27.87
CA LYS A 149 9.10 -3.42 -27.30
C LYS A 149 8.44 -4.79 -27.10
N ARG A 150 8.46 -5.65 -28.12
CA ARG A 150 7.93 -7.02 -28.02
C ARG A 150 8.59 -7.84 -26.91
N VAL A 151 9.92 -7.79 -26.80
CA VAL A 151 10.65 -8.49 -25.74
C VAL A 151 10.25 -7.97 -24.36
N GLN A 152 10.17 -6.65 -24.16
CA GLN A 152 9.74 -6.08 -22.88
C GLN A 152 8.28 -6.40 -22.55
N SER A 153 7.38 -6.45 -23.53
CA SER A 153 6.00 -6.90 -23.34
C SER A 153 5.94 -8.34 -22.82
N ILE A 154 6.76 -9.23 -23.39
CA ILE A 154 6.88 -10.63 -22.92
C ILE A 154 7.43 -10.67 -21.49
N VAL A 155 8.46 -9.88 -21.18
CA VAL A 155 9.07 -9.81 -19.84
C VAL A 155 8.05 -9.31 -18.80
N ALA A 156 7.31 -8.23 -19.09
CA ALA A 156 6.26 -7.73 -18.21
C ALA A 156 5.17 -8.79 -17.96
N GLY A 157 4.75 -9.50 -19.02
CA GLY A 157 3.79 -10.61 -18.92
C GLY A 157 4.30 -11.77 -18.06
N LEU A 158 5.58 -12.15 -18.20
CA LEU A 158 6.21 -13.20 -17.38
C LEU A 158 6.32 -12.82 -15.90
N ILE A 159 6.65 -11.55 -15.60
CA ILE A 159 6.69 -11.03 -14.21
C ILE A 159 5.29 -11.15 -13.59
N LEU A 160 4.25 -10.70 -14.30
CA LEU A 160 2.86 -10.85 -13.85
C LEU A 160 2.45 -12.31 -13.63
N ALA A 161 2.73 -13.18 -14.61
CA ALA A 161 2.38 -14.59 -14.54
C ALA A 161 3.05 -15.27 -13.32
N THR A 162 4.31 -14.93 -13.07
CA THR A 162 5.06 -15.42 -11.91
C THR A 162 4.42 -14.94 -10.60
N GLY A 163 4.06 -13.66 -10.51
CA GLY A 163 3.32 -13.11 -9.37
C GLY A 163 1.98 -13.80 -9.12
N LEU A 164 1.25 -14.12 -10.19
CA LEU A 164 -0.03 -14.83 -10.12
C LEU A 164 0.13 -16.26 -9.62
N VAL A 165 1.14 -16.99 -10.11
CA VAL A 165 1.46 -18.35 -9.66
C VAL A 165 1.84 -18.36 -8.19
N LEU A 166 2.69 -17.42 -7.75
CA LEU A 166 3.08 -17.29 -6.34
C LEU A 166 1.86 -16.96 -5.46
N LEU A 167 0.98 -16.06 -5.91
CA LEU A 167 -0.27 -15.76 -5.23
C LEU A 167 -1.15 -17.01 -5.10
N LEU A 168 -1.32 -17.79 -6.17
CA LEU A 168 -2.14 -19.02 -6.13
C LEU A 168 -1.56 -20.10 -5.21
N LEU A 169 -0.24 -20.29 -5.23
CA LEU A 169 0.47 -21.24 -4.36
C LEU A 169 0.33 -20.83 -2.89
N GLN A 170 0.55 -19.55 -2.58
CA GLN A 170 0.37 -19.02 -1.23
C GLN A 170 -1.12 -19.04 -0.81
N TRP A 171 -2.05 -18.89 -1.77
CA TRP A 171 -3.49 -18.85 -1.51
C TRP A 171 -3.97 -20.19 -0.99
N LYS A 172 -3.59 -21.27 -1.65
CA LYS A 172 -3.91 -22.65 -1.26
C LYS A 172 -3.51 -22.96 0.18
N SER A 173 -2.43 -22.33 0.67
CA SER A 173 -1.94 -22.45 2.05
C SER A 173 -2.70 -21.57 3.05
N SER A 174 -3.35 -20.50 2.60
CA SER A 174 -3.90 -19.42 3.44
C SER A 174 -5.35 -19.59 3.92
N ARG A 175 -6.12 -20.57 3.40
CA ARG A 175 -7.55 -20.84 3.77
C ARG A 175 -8.51 -19.65 3.64
N LEU A 176 -8.15 -18.63 2.84
CA LEU A 176 -8.99 -17.47 2.59
C LEU A 176 -10.26 -17.82 1.76
N PRO A 177 -11.35 -17.03 1.88
CA PRO A 177 -12.57 -17.27 1.10
C PRO A 177 -12.33 -17.00 -0.39
N ILE A 178 -12.78 -17.93 -1.25
CA ILE A 178 -12.57 -17.91 -2.71
C ILE A 178 -12.93 -16.55 -3.35
N GLY A 179 -13.89 -15.82 -2.79
CA GLY A 179 -14.27 -14.48 -3.26
C GLY A 179 -13.15 -13.43 -3.27
N ALA A 180 -12.26 -13.43 -2.25
CA ALA A 180 -11.13 -12.50 -2.24
C ALA A 180 -10.05 -12.87 -3.27
N LEU A 181 -9.90 -14.16 -3.59
CA LEU A 181 -9.04 -14.60 -4.69
C LEU A 181 -9.60 -14.16 -6.04
N LEU A 182 -10.91 -14.34 -6.24
CA LEU A 182 -11.59 -13.92 -7.47
C LEU A 182 -11.41 -12.42 -7.71
N GLY A 183 -11.40 -11.60 -6.65
CA GLY A 183 -11.10 -10.19 -6.74
C GLY A 183 -9.68 -9.88 -7.22
N VAL A 184 -8.68 -10.49 -6.58
CA VAL A 184 -7.28 -10.31 -6.99
C VAL A 184 -7.04 -10.85 -8.40
N LEU A 185 -7.61 -12.01 -8.74
CA LEU A 185 -7.55 -12.60 -10.07
C LEU A 185 -8.24 -11.73 -11.12
N ALA A 186 -9.37 -11.10 -10.80
CA ALA A 186 -10.06 -10.20 -11.71
C ALA A 186 -9.20 -8.95 -11.98
N THR A 187 -8.61 -8.34 -10.94
CA THR A 187 -7.69 -7.21 -11.11
C THR A 187 -6.46 -7.60 -11.94
N ALA A 188 -5.89 -8.78 -11.69
CA ALA A 188 -4.75 -9.31 -12.44
C ALA A 188 -5.09 -9.58 -13.91
N LEU A 189 -6.24 -10.21 -14.17
CA LEU A 189 -6.75 -10.50 -15.51
C LEU A 189 -6.99 -9.20 -16.28
N THR A 190 -7.57 -8.20 -15.64
CA THR A 190 -7.80 -6.90 -16.26
C THR A 190 -6.50 -6.20 -16.60
N MET A 191 -5.49 -6.26 -15.72
CA MET A 191 -4.17 -5.71 -16.01
C MET A 191 -3.51 -6.42 -17.19
N LEU A 192 -3.63 -7.75 -17.26
CA LEU A 192 -3.12 -8.56 -18.36
C LEU A 192 -3.81 -8.20 -19.68
N LEU A 193 -5.11 -7.96 -19.65
CA LEU A 193 -5.86 -7.47 -20.81
C LEU A 193 -5.41 -6.07 -21.22
N TYR A 194 -5.08 -5.18 -20.27
CA TYR A 194 -4.54 -3.84 -20.54
C TYR A 194 -3.14 -3.88 -21.22
N MET A 195 -2.36 -4.93 -20.94
CA MET A 195 -1.05 -5.20 -21.57
C MET A 195 -1.13 -5.87 -22.96
N THR A 196 -2.31 -6.02 -23.56
CA THR A 196 -2.41 -6.50 -24.95
C THR A 196 -2.60 -5.33 -25.90
N GLU A 197 -1.78 -5.24 -26.96
CA GLU A 197 -2.02 -4.31 -28.06
C GLU A 197 -3.25 -4.78 -28.85
N GLY A 198 -4.25 -3.90 -28.99
CA GLY A 198 -5.48 -4.20 -29.73
C GLY A 198 -6.62 -3.24 -29.39
N GLU A 199 -7.52 -3.03 -30.34
CA GLU A 199 -8.74 -2.23 -30.16
C GLU A 199 -9.57 -2.74 -28.98
N GLY A 200 -10.15 -1.82 -28.20
CA GLY A 200 -10.90 -2.14 -26.98
C GLY A 200 -10.36 -1.52 -25.69
N ILE A 201 -9.58 -0.43 -25.77
CA ILE A 201 -9.13 0.37 -24.61
C ILE A 201 -10.30 0.65 -23.67
N ALA A 202 -11.45 1.06 -24.19
CA ALA A 202 -12.64 1.35 -23.39
C ALA A 202 -13.10 0.15 -22.53
N ILE A 203 -13.11 -1.06 -23.08
CA ILE A 203 -13.53 -2.28 -22.35
C ILE A 203 -12.49 -2.65 -21.28
N LYS A 204 -11.20 -2.56 -21.63
CA LYS A 204 -10.08 -2.84 -20.72
C LYS A 204 -10.06 -1.85 -19.55
N THR A 205 -10.25 -0.56 -19.83
CA THR A 205 -10.32 0.47 -18.79
C THR A 205 -11.59 0.33 -17.94
N ALA A 206 -12.74 0.01 -18.54
CA ALA A 206 -13.98 -0.23 -17.79
C ALA A 206 -13.85 -1.42 -16.83
N LEU A 207 -13.23 -2.52 -17.26
CA LEU A 207 -12.93 -3.67 -16.40
C LEU A 207 -11.99 -3.27 -15.24
N PHE A 208 -11.03 -2.36 -15.49
CA PHE A 208 -10.02 -1.99 -14.48
C PHE A 208 -10.66 -1.19 -13.36
N ILE A 209 -11.61 -0.33 -13.75
CA ILE A 209 -12.41 0.49 -12.87
C ILE A 209 -13.42 -0.36 -12.09
N MET A 210 -14.09 -1.31 -12.74
CA MET A 210 -15.23 -1.99 -12.14
C MET A 210 -14.82 -3.22 -11.30
N ALA A 211 -13.75 -3.93 -11.66
CA ALA A 211 -13.41 -5.19 -11.00
C ALA A 211 -13.01 -5.07 -9.52
N PRO A 212 -12.10 -4.16 -9.11
CA PRO A 212 -11.74 -4.00 -7.70
C PRO A 212 -12.90 -3.62 -6.76
N PRO A 213 -13.76 -2.63 -7.08
CA PRO A 213 -14.89 -2.29 -6.21
C PRO A 213 -15.97 -3.38 -6.18
N LEU A 214 -16.24 -4.06 -7.30
CA LEU A 214 -17.17 -5.20 -7.32
C LEU A 214 -16.67 -6.38 -6.48
N ALA A 215 -15.37 -6.66 -6.52
CA ALA A 215 -14.77 -7.70 -5.69
C ALA A 215 -14.82 -7.36 -4.20
N PHE A 216 -14.49 -6.12 -3.84
CA PHE A 216 -14.57 -5.63 -2.47
C PHE A 216 -16.01 -5.64 -1.96
N LEU A 217 -16.97 -5.21 -2.79
CA LEU A 217 -18.40 -5.28 -2.50
C LEU A 217 -18.85 -6.74 -2.30
N GLY A 218 -18.42 -7.66 -3.17
CA GLY A 218 -18.70 -9.10 -3.03
C GLY A 218 -18.16 -9.68 -1.72
N LEU A 219 -16.95 -9.30 -1.31
CA LEU A 219 -16.37 -9.67 -0.02
C LEU A 219 -17.20 -9.12 1.16
N MET A 220 -17.62 -7.85 1.09
CA MET A 220 -18.44 -7.23 2.15
C MET A 220 -19.83 -7.84 2.24
N ILE A 221 -20.47 -8.16 1.11
CA ILE A 221 -21.73 -8.90 1.07
C ILE A 221 -21.52 -10.29 1.69
N TYR A 222 -20.45 -11.00 1.35
CA TYR A 222 -20.14 -12.30 1.94
C TYR A 222 -19.98 -12.23 3.46
N VAL A 223 -19.21 -11.27 3.98
CA VAL A 223 -19.04 -11.07 5.43
C VAL A 223 -20.38 -10.72 6.09
N THR A 224 -21.17 -9.84 5.47
CA THR A 224 -22.49 -9.45 5.97
C THR A 224 -23.45 -10.65 6.00
N LEU A 225 -23.45 -11.50 4.97
CA LEU A 225 -24.25 -12.71 4.92
C LEU A 225 -23.80 -13.73 5.97
N ARG A 226 -22.50 -13.83 6.24
CA ARG A 226 -21.95 -14.68 7.31
C ARG A 226 -22.42 -14.22 8.68
N VAL A 227 -22.36 -12.92 8.96
CA VAL A 227 -22.85 -12.31 10.20
C VAL A 227 -24.37 -12.48 10.33
N LYS A 228 -25.14 -12.27 9.24
CA LYS A 228 -26.60 -12.50 9.24
C LYS A 228 -26.98 -13.98 9.44
N ARG A 229 -26.16 -14.93 8.96
CA ARG A 229 -26.35 -16.36 9.26
C ARG A 229 -26.07 -16.66 10.72
N ALA A 230 -24.98 -16.10 11.27
CA ALA A 230 -24.68 -16.20 12.69
C ALA A 230 -25.81 -15.58 13.53
N ALA A 231 -26.44 -14.48 13.09
CA ALA A 231 -27.60 -13.87 13.76
C ALA A 231 -28.84 -14.79 13.86
N LYS A 232 -28.94 -15.84 13.02
CA LYS A 232 -30.01 -16.85 13.10
C LYS A 232 -29.66 -18.04 13.99
N TRP A 233 -28.46 -18.06 14.59
CA TRP A 233 -28.07 -19.11 15.52
C TRP A 233 -28.94 -19.07 16.77
N LEU A 234 -29.34 -20.26 17.21
CA LEU A 234 -30.19 -20.43 18.38
C LEU A 234 -29.38 -20.20 19.65
N GLU A 235 -30.04 -19.63 20.66
CA GLU A 235 -29.45 -19.39 21.97
C GLU A 235 -29.73 -20.58 22.91
N SER A 236 -28.73 -20.97 23.68
CA SER A 236 -28.85 -21.89 24.82
C SER A 236 -27.98 -21.38 25.98
N ARG A 237 -28.02 -22.06 27.12
CA ARG A 237 -27.21 -21.74 28.31
C ARG A 237 -26.04 -22.72 28.38
N ALA A 238 -24.82 -22.18 28.34
CA ALA A 238 -23.60 -22.94 28.55
C ALA A 238 -23.02 -22.67 29.94
N ARG A 239 -22.48 -23.71 30.55
CA ARG A 239 -21.67 -23.60 31.77
C ARG A 239 -20.20 -23.53 31.40
N ILE A 240 -19.50 -22.52 31.90
CA ILE A 240 -18.04 -22.41 31.75
C ILE A 240 -17.37 -23.49 32.61
N THR A 241 -16.56 -24.32 31.99
CA THR A 241 -15.81 -25.42 32.63
C THR A 241 -14.35 -25.06 32.87
N ARG A 242 -13.78 -24.16 32.07
CA ARG A 242 -12.39 -23.69 32.18
C ARG A 242 -12.30 -22.25 31.69
N SER A 243 -11.55 -21.41 32.39
CA SER A 243 -11.29 -20.01 32.04
C SER A 243 -9.91 -19.60 32.55
N GLU A 244 -8.93 -19.61 31.67
CA GLU A 244 -7.53 -19.33 32.02
C GLU A 244 -6.76 -18.72 30.86
N VAL A 245 -5.55 -18.26 31.14
CA VAL A 245 -4.60 -17.79 30.12
C VAL A 245 -3.95 -19.00 29.46
N ASP A 246 -4.07 -19.10 28.13
CA ASP A 246 -3.30 -20.06 27.33
C ASP A 246 -2.09 -19.38 26.69
N VAL A 247 -0.93 -20.04 26.82
CA VAL A 247 0.37 -19.51 26.44
C VAL A 247 0.80 -20.17 25.13
N VAL A 248 0.64 -19.44 24.02
CA VAL A 248 0.97 -19.96 22.71
C VAL A 248 2.35 -19.47 22.28
N ARG A 249 3.28 -20.41 22.12
CA ARG A 249 4.63 -20.16 21.62
C ARG A 249 4.65 -20.35 20.10
N HIS A 250 5.08 -19.33 19.37
CA HIS A 250 5.16 -19.37 17.92
C HIS A 250 6.53 -18.91 17.43
N ARG A 251 7.16 -19.74 16.60
CA ARG A 251 8.37 -19.39 15.85
C ARG A 251 7.99 -19.23 14.38
N PHE A 252 8.17 -18.04 13.82
CA PHE A 252 7.96 -17.80 12.40
C PHE A 252 9.26 -18.01 11.62
N GLU A 253 9.14 -18.36 10.34
CA GLU A 253 10.28 -18.41 9.43
C GLU A 253 10.86 -17.00 9.26
N GLY A 254 12.15 -16.84 9.56
CA GLY A 254 12.82 -15.54 9.56
C GLY A 254 12.62 -14.69 10.82
N ASP A 255 12.06 -15.24 11.91
CA ASP A 255 11.89 -14.53 13.18
C ASP A 255 12.21 -15.42 14.39
N THR A 256 12.32 -14.79 15.57
CA THR A 256 12.52 -15.49 16.84
C THR A 256 11.21 -16.02 17.42
N THR A 257 11.32 -16.95 18.37
CA THR A 257 10.19 -17.46 19.15
C THR A 257 9.50 -16.31 19.89
N GLN A 258 8.20 -16.15 19.64
CA GLN A 258 7.34 -15.20 20.32
C GLN A 258 6.33 -15.92 21.19
N VAL A 259 6.08 -15.38 22.37
CA VAL A 259 5.05 -15.87 23.30
C VAL A 259 3.84 -14.97 23.23
N LYS A 260 2.66 -15.56 23.03
CA LYS A 260 1.39 -14.83 23.00
C LYS A 260 0.39 -15.45 23.96
N ASN A 261 -0.07 -14.64 24.91
CA ASN A 261 -1.18 -14.98 25.80
C ASN A 261 -2.51 -14.86 25.06
N LYS A 262 -3.40 -15.85 25.22
CA LYS A 262 -4.76 -15.85 24.68
C LYS A 262 -5.75 -16.26 25.77
N PRO A 263 -7.00 -15.78 25.74
CA PRO A 263 -8.02 -16.28 26.65
C PRO A 263 -8.46 -17.67 26.21
N LEU A 264 -8.39 -18.66 27.10
CA LEU A 264 -8.89 -20.01 26.88
C LEU A 264 -10.15 -20.21 27.71
N VAL A 265 -11.29 -20.30 27.04
CA VAL A 265 -12.60 -20.50 27.67
C VAL A 265 -13.24 -21.76 27.12
N HIS A 266 -13.33 -22.81 27.94
CA HIS A 266 -14.09 -24.02 27.60
C HIS A 266 -15.45 -24.00 28.25
N TYR A 267 -16.48 -24.32 27.49
CA TYR A 267 -17.84 -24.35 27.97
C TYR A 267 -18.58 -25.58 27.48
N GLU A 268 -19.60 -25.97 28.22
CA GLU A 268 -20.46 -27.09 27.89
C GLU A 268 -21.93 -26.69 27.94
N PHE A 269 -22.72 -27.20 27.00
CA PHE A 269 -24.15 -26.96 26.92
C PHE A 269 -24.87 -28.20 26.40
N LYS A 270 -26.19 -28.21 26.54
CA LYS A 270 -27.04 -29.31 26.08
C LYS A 270 -27.91 -28.86 24.91
N VAL A 271 -28.02 -29.73 23.91
CA VAL A 271 -28.98 -29.61 22.81
C VAL A 271 -29.76 -30.93 22.77
N GLY A 272 -31.00 -30.91 23.25
CA GLY A 272 -31.76 -32.15 23.52
C GLY A 272 -31.06 -33.01 24.58
N SER A 273 -30.75 -34.26 24.24
CA SER A 273 -30.01 -35.21 25.10
C SER A 273 -28.49 -35.18 24.92
N GLU A 274 -27.98 -34.48 23.90
CA GLU A 274 -26.56 -34.44 23.59
C GLU A 274 -25.84 -33.30 24.34
N LYS A 275 -24.71 -33.64 24.97
CA LYS A 275 -23.84 -32.68 25.64
C LYS A 275 -22.73 -32.24 24.69
N ILE A 276 -22.69 -30.95 24.39
CA ILE A 276 -21.75 -30.36 23.43
C ILE A 276 -20.75 -29.51 24.20
N ARG A 277 -19.49 -29.54 23.74
CA ARG A 277 -18.40 -28.71 24.27
C ARG A 277 -17.94 -27.73 23.20
N GLY A 278 -17.67 -26.50 23.62
CA GLY A 278 -17.14 -25.45 22.76
C GLY A 278 -16.00 -24.69 23.42
N GLU A 279 -15.20 -24.02 22.59
CA GLU A 279 -14.03 -23.24 22.99
C GLU A 279 -14.00 -21.83 22.35
N ARG A 280 -15.00 -21.51 21.52
CA ARG A 280 -14.99 -20.30 20.70
C ARG A 280 -15.72 -19.16 21.40
N ILE A 281 -15.04 -18.05 21.60
CA ILE A 281 -15.66 -16.86 22.17
C ILE A 281 -16.48 -16.13 21.10
N SER A 282 -15.92 -15.82 19.93
CA SER A 282 -16.60 -15.06 18.87
C SER A 282 -16.63 -15.76 17.50
N ALA A 283 -17.64 -15.44 16.67
CA ALA A 283 -17.84 -15.98 15.31
C ALA A 283 -16.74 -15.58 14.30
N GLY A 284 -15.93 -14.57 14.64
CA GLY A 284 -14.72 -14.21 13.90
C GLY A 284 -14.70 -12.72 13.52
N ILE A 285 -13.50 -12.14 13.56
CA ILE A 285 -13.21 -10.70 13.46
C ILE A 285 -13.38 -9.97 14.81
N ALA A 286 -13.12 -10.65 15.93
CA ALA A 286 -12.82 -9.93 17.17
C ALA A 286 -11.35 -9.48 17.13
N PRO A 287 -11.00 -8.22 17.47
CA PRO A 287 -9.65 -7.92 17.93
C PRO A 287 -9.32 -8.86 19.10
N ALA A 288 -8.04 -9.01 19.41
CA ALA A 288 -7.68 -9.67 20.66
C ALA A 288 -8.21 -8.79 21.79
N ASP A 289 -9.44 -9.05 22.24
CA ASP A 289 -9.94 -8.51 23.48
C ASP A 289 -8.91 -8.81 24.55
N ASN A 290 -8.75 -7.85 25.45
CA ASN A 290 -7.80 -7.96 26.52
C ASN A 290 -8.06 -9.26 27.29
N VAL A 291 -7.03 -10.13 27.36
CA VAL A 291 -7.16 -11.50 27.89
C VAL A 291 -7.86 -11.47 29.25
N ASP A 292 -7.46 -10.54 30.10
CA ASP A 292 -8.02 -10.36 31.44
C ASP A 292 -9.52 -9.99 31.42
N GLN A 293 -9.95 -9.09 30.54
CA GLN A 293 -11.36 -8.71 30.44
C GLN A 293 -12.24 -9.87 30.00
N VAL A 294 -11.73 -10.72 29.09
CA VAL A 294 -12.45 -11.92 28.64
C VAL A 294 -12.58 -12.92 29.78
N LEU A 295 -11.49 -13.18 30.51
CA LEU A 295 -11.51 -14.13 31.63
C LEU A 295 -12.42 -13.65 32.78
N LYS A 296 -12.44 -12.33 33.06
CA LYS A 296 -13.36 -11.71 34.01
C LYS A 296 -14.83 -11.77 33.55
N ARG A 297 -15.09 -11.69 32.24
CA ARG A 297 -16.42 -11.84 31.65
C ARG A 297 -16.93 -13.28 31.71
N TYR A 298 -16.04 -14.26 31.62
CA TYR A 298 -16.37 -15.69 31.56
C TYR A 298 -15.69 -16.50 32.67
N PRO A 299 -16.02 -16.30 33.96
CA PRO A 299 -15.40 -17.05 35.05
C PRO A 299 -15.88 -18.52 35.08
N VAL A 300 -15.07 -19.42 35.64
CA VAL A 300 -15.41 -20.84 35.77
C VAL A 300 -16.71 -21.01 36.59
N GLY A 301 -17.59 -21.88 36.12
CA GLY A 301 -18.89 -22.14 36.74
C GLY A 301 -19.99 -21.16 36.33
N ALA A 302 -19.67 -20.05 35.66
CA ALA A 302 -20.68 -19.12 35.17
C ALA A 302 -21.58 -19.79 34.12
N GLU A 303 -22.86 -19.46 34.16
CA GLU A 303 -23.79 -19.79 33.09
C GLU A 303 -23.96 -18.59 32.17
N VAL A 304 -23.63 -18.77 30.90
CA VAL A 304 -23.58 -17.71 29.89
C VAL A 304 -24.36 -18.13 28.64
N PRO A 305 -24.88 -17.17 27.85
CA PRO A 305 -25.49 -17.50 26.58
C PRO A 305 -24.45 -18.13 25.65
N VAL A 306 -24.86 -19.18 24.94
CA VAL A 306 -24.13 -19.77 23.83
C VAL A 306 -25.04 -19.77 22.62
N TYR A 307 -24.49 -19.35 21.48
CA TYR A 307 -25.17 -19.35 20.21
C TYR A 307 -24.63 -20.49 19.37
N TYR A 308 -25.50 -21.32 18.81
CA TYR A 308 -25.09 -22.47 17.99
C TYR A 308 -25.89 -22.55 16.69
N ASP A 309 -25.26 -23.10 15.66
CA ASP A 309 -25.93 -23.39 14.40
C ASP A 309 -26.86 -24.61 14.57
N PRO A 310 -28.18 -24.49 14.36
CA PRO A 310 -29.11 -25.62 14.48
C PRO A 310 -28.82 -26.76 13.49
N ALA A 311 -28.20 -26.47 12.34
CA ALA A 311 -27.81 -27.50 11.38
C ALA A 311 -26.50 -28.21 11.77
N ASN A 312 -25.65 -27.56 12.58
CA ASN A 312 -24.42 -28.15 13.10
C ASN A 312 -24.10 -27.59 14.50
N PRO A 313 -24.65 -28.18 15.57
CA PRO A 313 -24.51 -27.66 16.93
C PRO A 313 -23.07 -27.56 17.47
N LYS A 314 -22.09 -28.20 16.82
CA LYS A 314 -20.66 -28.04 17.15
C LYS A 314 -20.10 -26.69 16.74
N GLU A 315 -20.74 -26.00 15.78
CA GLU A 315 -20.46 -24.60 15.52
C GLU A 315 -21.22 -23.74 16.53
N CYS A 316 -20.53 -23.40 17.61
CA CYS A 316 -21.07 -22.60 18.70
C CYS A 316 -20.09 -21.49 19.10
N VAL A 317 -20.62 -20.38 19.61
CA VAL A 317 -19.87 -19.21 20.09
C VAL A 317 -20.57 -18.57 21.29
N LEU A 318 -19.81 -17.93 22.18
CA LEU A 318 -20.38 -17.16 23.30
C LEU A 318 -20.87 -15.78 22.87
N GLU A 319 -20.25 -15.20 21.84
CA GLU A 319 -20.50 -13.88 21.30
C GLU A 319 -20.83 -13.98 19.81
N ARG A 320 -22.07 -13.63 19.47
CA ARG A 320 -22.60 -13.67 18.11
C ARG A 320 -22.38 -12.35 17.36
N ASP A 321 -22.32 -11.24 18.08
CA ASP A 321 -22.27 -9.91 17.49
C ASP A 321 -20.84 -9.51 17.13
N PRO A 322 -20.60 -8.94 15.94
CA PRO A 322 -19.29 -8.41 15.59
C PRO A 322 -18.95 -7.17 16.42
N PRO A 323 -17.68 -6.92 16.76
CA PRO A 323 -17.26 -5.78 17.58
C PRO A 323 -17.50 -4.42 16.90
N VAL A 324 -17.65 -4.42 15.56
CA VAL A 324 -17.99 -3.24 14.77
C VAL A 324 -19.35 -3.43 14.13
N GLY A 325 -20.25 -2.47 14.37
CA GLY A 325 -21.58 -2.49 13.79
C GLY A 325 -21.52 -2.51 12.25
N LEU A 326 -22.44 -3.24 11.62
CA LEU A 326 -22.54 -3.33 10.15
C LEU A 326 -22.61 -1.92 9.50
N GLY A 327 -23.21 -0.93 10.18
CA GLY A 327 -23.22 0.46 9.72
C GLY A 327 -21.83 1.06 9.53
N CYS A 328 -20.89 0.82 10.44
CA CYS A 328 -19.50 1.33 10.35
C CYS A 328 -18.71 0.65 9.21
N LEU A 329 -18.95 -0.64 8.99
CA LEU A 329 -18.37 -1.39 7.88
C LEU A 329 -18.86 -0.86 6.51
N TRP A 330 -20.15 -0.59 6.40
CA TRP A 330 -20.75 -0.08 5.16
C TRP A 330 -20.41 1.40 4.90
N THR A 331 -20.28 2.24 5.93
CA THR A 331 -19.82 3.63 5.75
C THR A 331 -18.36 3.69 5.31
N GLY A 332 -17.48 2.87 5.90
CA GLY A 332 -16.09 2.74 5.44
C GLY A 332 -15.99 2.24 3.99
N THR A 333 -16.83 1.26 3.63
CA THR A 333 -16.92 0.74 2.25
C THR A 333 -17.38 1.81 1.26
N ALA A 334 -18.43 2.56 1.59
CA ALA A 334 -18.93 3.64 0.75
C ALA A 334 -17.86 4.73 0.53
N MET A 335 -17.10 5.08 1.57
CA MET A 335 -16.01 6.06 1.46
C MET A 335 -14.88 5.57 0.55
N VAL A 336 -14.46 4.32 0.66
CA VAL A 336 -13.40 3.76 -0.21
C VAL A 336 -13.85 3.70 -1.67
N VAL A 337 -15.09 3.27 -1.93
CA VAL A 337 -15.65 3.25 -3.29
C VAL A 337 -15.79 4.65 -3.86
N LEU A 338 -16.21 5.63 -3.05
CA LEU A 338 -16.30 7.04 -3.44
C LEU A 338 -14.92 7.61 -3.80
N LEU A 339 -13.90 7.41 -2.94
CA LEU A 339 -12.54 7.88 -3.18
C LEU A 339 -11.91 7.22 -4.41
N TYR A 340 -12.15 5.92 -4.60
CA TYR A 340 -11.71 5.20 -5.78
C TYR A 340 -12.40 5.73 -7.05
N GLY A 341 -13.72 5.93 -7.00
CA GLY A 341 -14.50 6.51 -8.11
C GLY A 341 -14.07 7.93 -8.46
N LEU A 342 -13.75 8.76 -7.46
CA LEU A 342 -13.17 10.09 -7.65
C LEU A 342 -11.79 10.03 -8.31
N GLY A 343 -10.91 9.13 -7.85
CA GLY A 343 -9.59 8.92 -8.45
C GLY A 343 -9.66 8.43 -9.90
N VAL A 344 -10.62 7.56 -10.21
CA VAL A 344 -10.89 7.07 -11.57
C VAL A 344 -11.48 8.16 -12.47
N ALA A 345 -12.53 8.86 -12.01
CA ALA A 345 -13.16 9.93 -12.78
C ALA A 345 -12.15 11.03 -13.10
N TRP A 346 -11.22 11.27 -12.18
CA TRP A 346 -10.09 12.16 -12.37
C TRP A 346 -9.06 11.60 -13.36
N PHE A 347 -8.63 10.34 -13.24
CA PHE A 347 -7.72 9.69 -14.20
C PHE A 347 -8.29 9.67 -15.63
N MET A 348 -9.61 9.59 -15.76
CA MET A 348 -10.34 9.65 -17.05
C MET A 348 -10.57 11.07 -17.56
N SER A 349 -10.28 12.10 -16.77
CA SER A 349 -10.35 13.48 -17.26
C SER A 349 -9.02 13.85 -17.91
N ASP A 350 -9.05 14.28 -19.18
CA ASP A 350 -7.87 14.72 -19.95
C ASP A 350 -7.18 15.99 -19.37
N LYS A 351 -7.64 16.46 -18.21
CA LYS A 351 -7.13 17.66 -17.54
C LYS A 351 -5.99 17.24 -16.62
N PRO A 352 -4.77 17.80 -16.78
CA PRO A 352 -3.67 17.50 -15.87
C PRO A 352 -4.04 17.92 -14.45
N MET A 353 -3.58 17.17 -13.43
CA MET A 353 -3.93 17.37 -12.01
C MET A 353 -3.75 18.82 -11.56
N SER A 354 -2.73 19.48 -12.12
CA SER A 354 -2.40 20.88 -11.90
C SER A 354 -3.55 21.84 -12.23
N VAL A 355 -4.30 21.62 -13.30
CA VAL A 355 -5.39 22.52 -13.74
C VAL A 355 -6.60 22.43 -12.80
N PHE A 356 -6.96 21.23 -12.35
CA PHE A 356 -8.03 21.06 -11.37
C PHE A 356 -7.64 21.58 -9.98
N LEU A 357 -6.41 21.28 -9.54
CA LEU A 357 -5.89 21.77 -8.27
C LEU A 357 -5.77 23.30 -8.24
N HIS A 358 -5.43 23.95 -9.36
CA HIS A 358 -5.51 25.40 -9.51
C HIS A 358 -6.96 25.92 -9.49
N SER A 359 -7.95 25.17 -9.96
CA SER A 359 -9.36 25.60 -9.85
C SER A 359 -9.86 25.61 -8.41
N LEU A 360 -9.39 24.67 -7.58
CA LEU A 360 -9.73 24.60 -6.15
C LEU A 360 -8.90 25.57 -5.31
N PHE A 361 -7.65 25.80 -5.70
CA PHE A 361 -6.74 26.73 -5.03
C PHE A 361 -6.14 27.71 -6.06
N PRO A 362 -6.93 28.71 -6.52
CA PRO A 362 -6.52 29.63 -7.58
C PRO A 362 -5.29 30.48 -7.24
N GLN A 363 -5.05 30.67 -5.95
CA GLN A 363 -3.99 31.52 -5.42
C GLN A 363 -2.76 30.73 -4.93
N ALA A 364 -2.80 29.40 -4.96
CA ALA A 364 -1.70 28.58 -4.46
C ALA A 364 -0.66 28.30 -5.54
N SER A 365 0.61 28.55 -5.24
CA SER A 365 1.74 28.30 -6.14
C SER A 365 2.03 26.81 -6.34
N HIS A 366 1.75 26.00 -5.31
CA HIS A 366 1.94 24.55 -5.34
C HIS A 366 0.70 23.81 -4.85
N PRO A 367 -0.41 23.78 -5.61
CA PRO A 367 -1.71 23.34 -5.12
C PRO A 367 -1.77 21.82 -4.82
N GLY A 368 -0.85 21.01 -5.39
CA GLY A 368 -0.67 19.61 -5.01
C GLY A 368 -0.06 19.42 -3.62
N VAL A 369 0.88 20.29 -3.23
CA VAL A 369 1.48 20.29 -1.89
C VAL A 369 0.45 20.72 -0.86
N VAL A 370 -0.36 21.75 -1.16
CA VAL A 370 -1.46 22.20 -0.30
C VAL A 370 -2.46 21.08 -0.04
N LEU A 371 -2.86 20.33 -1.07
CA LEU A 371 -3.81 19.23 -0.91
C LEU A 371 -3.24 18.09 -0.05
N VAL A 372 -2.03 17.60 -0.36
CA VAL A 372 -1.42 16.46 0.35
C VAL A 372 -1.11 16.80 1.80
N PHE A 373 -0.43 17.92 2.05
CA PHE A 373 -0.05 18.33 3.40
C PHE A 373 -1.20 18.90 4.21
N GLY A 374 -2.20 19.52 3.56
CA GLY A 374 -3.44 19.93 4.22
C GLY A 374 -4.23 18.72 4.73
N LEU A 375 -4.36 17.68 3.90
CA LEU A 375 -5.08 16.45 4.27
C LEU A 375 -4.33 15.67 5.37
N LEU A 376 -3.01 15.51 5.26
CA LEU A 376 -2.16 14.92 6.30
C LEU A 376 -2.21 15.72 7.61
N GLY A 377 -2.20 17.05 7.53
CA GLY A 377 -2.32 17.97 8.66
C GLY A 377 -3.65 17.84 9.39
N LEU A 378 -4.77 17.80 8.65
CA LEU A 378 -6.13 17.60 9.17
C LEU A 378 -6.31 16.20 9.78
N LEU A 379 -5.82 15.14 9.13
CA LEU A 379 -5.87 13.78 9.66
C LEU A 379 -5.05 13.66 10.95
N SER A 380 -3.85 14.24 10.99
CA SER A 380 -3.00 14.26 12.19
C SER A 380 -3.59 15.12 13.31
N LEU A 381 -4.30 16.19 12.96
CA LEU A 381 -5.05 17.03 13.91
C LEU A 381 -6.22 16.25 14.51
N ALA A 382 -7.02 15.59 13.67
CA ALA A 382 -8.15 14.77 14.10
C ALA A 382 -7.69 13.62 15.00
N ALA A 383 -6.61 12.93 14.64
CA ALA A 383 -5.98 11.93 15.49
C ALA A 383 -5.48 12.53 16.82
N GLY A 384 -4.81 13.68 16.77
CA GLY A 384 -4.32 14.39 17.96
C GLY A 384 -5.45 14.82 18.91
N ILE A 385 -6.53 15.39 18.38
CA ILE A 385 -7.74 15.76 19.12
C ILE A 385 -8.42 14.51 19.67
N TYR A 386 -8.55 13.45 18.88
CA TYR A 386 -9.12 12.18 19.33
C TYR A 386 -8.36 11.61 20.53
N HIS A 387 -7.02 11.60 20.47
CA HIS A 387 -6.16 11.19 21.59
C HIS A 387 -6.20 12.16 22.78
N ALA A 388 -6.42 13.46 22.56
CA ALA A 388 -6.56 14.45 23.63
C ALA A 388 -7.93 14.37 24.34
N LEU A 389 -9.00 14.05 23.60
CA LEU A 389 -10.36 13.86 24.13
C LEU A 389 -10.55 12.47 24.75
N HIS A 390 -9.82 11.48 24.28
CA HIS A 390 -9.77 10.12 24.84
C HIS A 390 -8.35 9.86 25.36
N PRO A 391 -7.91 10.55 26.42
CA PRO A 391 -6.61 10.27 27.00
C PRO A 391 -6.60 8.81 27.43
N THR A 392 -5.78 7.99 26.78
CA THR A 392 -5.41 6.68 27.29
C THR A 392 -4.79 6.95 28.65
N LYS A 393 -5.53 6.65 29.74
CA LYS A 393 -5.02 6.77 31.09
C LYS A 393 -3.69 6.03 31.12
N THR A 394 -2.60 6.76 31.36
CA THR A 394 -1.30 6.15 31.55
C THR A 394 -1.38 5.45 32.89
N GLU A 395 -1.73 4.18 32.85
CA GLU A 395 -1.80 3.38 34.05
C GLU A 395 -0.39 3.22 34.60
N ALA A 396 -0.22 3.50 35.89
CA ALA A 396 1.03 3.18 36.57
C ALA A 396 1.22 1.65 36.47
N TRP A 397 2.34 1.23 35.88
CA TRP A 397 2.63 -0.19 35.75
C TRP A 397 2.80 -0.77 37.15
N LEU A 398 2.06 -1.83 37.44
CA LEU A 398 2.13 -2.53 38.72
C LEU A 398 3.27 -3.55 38.67
N ARG A 399 3.82 -3.86 39.84
CA ARG A 399 4.88 -4.85 40.00
C ARG A 399 4.29 -6.18 40.48
N SER A 400 4.68 -7.28 39.84
CA SER A 400 4.39 -8.64 40.28
C SER A 400 5.69 -9.47 40.29
N PRO A 401 5.91 -10.33 41.31
CA PRO A 401 7.03 -11.25 41.29
C PRO A 401 6.88 -12.24 40.12
N GLY A 402 7.96 -12.44 39.38
CA GLY A 402 8.01 -13.36 38.26
C GLY A 402 9.28 -14.20 38.26
N ARG A 403 9.38 -15.09 37.27
CA ARG A 403 10.51 -15.99 37.09
C ARG A 403 10.88 -16.11 35.62
N ILE A 404 12.18 -16.19 35.33
CA ILE A 404 12.67 -16.50 33.99
C ILE A 404 12.39 -17.98 33.68
N VAL A 405 11.62 -18.24 32.63
CA VAL A 405 11.26 -19.60 32.17
C VAL A 405 12.31 -20.14 31.21
N SER A 406 12.74 -19.31 30.26
CA SER A 406 13.74 -19.67 29.26
C SER A 406 14.55 -18.43 28.90
N SER A 407 15.86 -18.60 28.72
CA SER A 407 16.75 -17.54 28.29
C SER A 407 17.73 -18.13 27.28
N LYS A 408 17.63 -17.72 26.02
CA LYS A 408 18.42 -18.29 24.93
C LYS A 408 18.69 -17.27 23.84
N VAL A 409 19.79 -17.45 23.12
CA VAL A 409 20.07 -16.71 21.89
C VAL A 409 19.45 -17.47 20.73
N GLU A 410 18.63 -16.78 19.94
CA GLU A 410 18.10 -17.34 18.71
C GLU A 410 18.69 -16.64 17.49
N ALA A 411 19.11 -17.46 16.53
CA ALA A 411 19.54 -17.00 15.22
C ALA A 411 18.34 -16.97 14.28
N TYR A 412 18.18 -15.87 13.55
CA TYR A 412 17.23 -15.75 12.44
C TYR A 412 17.95 -15.23 11.20
N ARG A 413 17.41 -15.56 10.03
CA ARG A 413 18.00 -15.23 8.75
C ARG A 413 17.08 -14.26 8.03
N GLU A 414 17.63 -13.10 7.65
CA GLU A 414 16.90 -12.06 6.94
C GLU A 414 17.56 -11.82 5.58
N SER A 415 16.73 -11.73 4.53
CA SER A 415 17.18 -11.45 3.17
C SER A 415 17.37 -9.96 3.02
N ILE A 416 18.60 -9.51 2.74
CA ILE A 416 18.93 -8.07 2.72
C ILE A 416 18.70 -7.46 1.32
N SER A 417 18.50 -8.27 0.28
CA SER A 417 18.31 -7.80 -1.10
C SER A 417 17.84 -8.93 -2.02
N ASP A 418 17.35 -8.57 -3.21
CA ASP A 418 17.03 -9.50 -4.33
C ASP A 418 18.25 -10.29 -4.84
N SER A 419 19.47 -10.00 -4.38
CA SER A 419 20.71 -10.70 -4.76
C SER A 419 20.92 -12.05 -4.06
N GLY A 420 19.94 -12.56 -3.31
CA GLY A 420 20.00 -13.88 -2.66
C GLY A 420 20.95 -13.98 -1.45
N SER A 421 21.57 -12.87 -1.04
CA SER A 421 22.44 -12.80 0.13
C SER A 421 21.64 -12.69 1.42
N ALA A 422 21.64 -13.77 2.19
CA ALA A 422 21.01 -13.85 3.50
C ALA A 422 22.04 -13.58 4.61
N ARG A 423 21.70 -12.70 5.56
CA ARG A 423 22.52 -12.45 6.75
C ARG A 423 21.89 -13.11 7.97
N THR A 424 22.72 -13.75 8.78
CA THR A 424 22.30 -14.29 10.08
C THR A 424 22.37 -13.19 11.13
N PHE A 425 21.28 -13.00 11.87
CA PHE A 425 21.16 -12.11 13.00
C PHE A 425 20.89 -12.93 14.26
N TYR A 426 21.36 -12.43 15.41
CA TYR A 426 21.17 -13.05 16.71
C TYR A 426 20.34 -12.12 17.59
N LYS A 427 19.34 -12.67 18.28
CA LYS A 427 18.49 -11.95 19.23
C LYS A 427 18.41 -12.72 20.55
N PRO A 428 18.47 -12.05 21.71
CA PRO A 428 18.14 -12.67 22.97
C PRO A 428 16.63 -12.93 23.04
N VAL A 429 16.24 -14.13 23.46
CA VAL A 429 14.85 -14.55 23.67
C VAL A 429 14.74 -14.97 25.12
N ILE A 430 14.30 -14.02 25.95
CA ILE A 430 14.14 -14.19 27.39
C ILE A 430 12.66 -14.27 27.71
N GLU A 431 12.15 -15.48 27.89
CA GLU A 431 10.78 -15.75 28.31
C GLU A 431 10.71 -15.71 29.84
N PHE A 432 9.75 -14.95 30.37
CA PHE A 432 9.47 -14.86 31.80
C PHE A 432 7.97 -15.08 32.07
N SER A 433 7.66 -15.62 33.24
CA SER A 433 6.31 -15.85 33.73
C SER A 433 6.04 -15.05 35.00
N TYR A 434 4.81 -14.59 35.17
CA TYR A 434 4.36 -13.83 36.33
C TYR A 434 2.87 -14.07 36.57
N GLU A 435 2.42 -13.81 37.79
CA GLU A 435 1.04 -14.04 38.18
C GLU A 435 0.29 -12.71 38.40
N VAL A 436 -0.92 -12.63 37.88
CA VAL A 436 -1.83 -11.49 38.10
C VAL A 436 -3.23 -12.05 38.30
N ASP A 437 -3.90 -11.69 39.39
CA ASP A 437 -5.26 -12.13 39.73
C ASP A 437 -5.46 -13.67 39.65
N GLY A 438 -4.47 -14.46 40.06
CA GLY A 438 -4.52 -15.94 40.00
C GLY A 438 -4.29 -16.54 38.61
N GLN A 439 -3.95 -15.72 37.61
CA GLN A 439 -3.66 -16.14 36.25
C GLN A 439 -2.17 -16.01 35.95
N THR A 440 -1.58 -17.05 35.36
CA THR A 440 -0.17 -17.04 34.94
C THR A 440 -0.03 -16.49 33.54
N TYR A 441 0.68 -15.38 33.40
CA TYR A 441 1.03 -14.76 32.14
C TYR A 441 2.48 -15.05 31.78
N HIS A 442 2.76 -15.15 30.48
CA HIS A 442 4.12 -15.26 29.97
C HIS A 442 4.39 -14.15 28.96
N ASN A 443 5.61 -13.63 28.94
CA ASN A 443 6.02 -12.67 27.93
C ASN A 443 7.50 -12.86 27.60
N THR A 444 7.97 -12.21 26.53
CA THR A 444 9.34 -12.33 26.05
C THR A 444 9.97 -10.95 25.86
N VAL A 445 11.14 -10.74 26.46
CA VAL A 445 11.97 -9.56 26.16
C VAL A 445 12.66 -9.83 24.82
N GLY A 446 12.15 -9.23 23.74
CA GLY A 446 12.71 -9.37 22.39
C GLY A 446 11.81 -8.96 21.22
N SER A 447 10.50 -8.83 21.45
CA SER A 447 9.52 -8.46 20.41
C SER A 447 8.67 -7.27 20.85
N ASP A 448 8.78 -6.15 20.14
CA ASP A 448 7.83 -5.03 20.16
C ASP A 448 7.50 -4.36 21.51
N SER A 449 8.50 -4.17 22.38
CA SER A 449 8.38 -3.06 23.35
C SER A 449 8.61 -1.74 22.57
N PRO A 450 7.74 -0.71 22.69
CA PRO A 450 7.87 0.58 21.99
C PRO A 450 9.13 1.38 22.38
N VAL A 451 10.00 0.78 23.20
CA VAL A 451 11.38 1.21 23.43
C VAL A 451 12.32 0.16 22.83
N THR A 452 12.37 0.11 21.51
CA THR A 452 13.39 -0.66 20.79
C THR A 452 14.72 0.09 20.92
N VAL A 453 15.57 -0.37 21.83
CA VAL A 453 17.01 -0.28 21.58
C VAL A 453 17.27 -1.22 20.41
N SER A 454 17.51 -0.64 19.24
CA SER A 454 17.94 -1.31 18.03
C SER A 454 19.28 -2.01 18.28
N VAL A 455 19.26 -3.20 18.87
CA VAL A 455 20.46 -4.04 18.94
C VAL A 455 20.47 -4.93 17.71
N SER A 456 20.70 -4.31 16.55
CA SER A 456 21.20 -5.05 15.41
C SER A 456 22.67 -5.39 15.67
N GLY A 457 23.01 -6.68 15.73
CA GLY A 457 24.17 -7.13 14.94
C GLY A 457 25.31 -7.89 15.58
N GLY A 458 25.29 -8.26 16.87
CA GLY A 458 26.39 -9.05 17.46
C GLY A 458 25.91 -10.24 18.28
N GLN A 459 26.41 -11.45 17.98
CA GLN A 459 26.20 -12.65 18.80
C GLN A 459 26.54 -12.37 20.28
N GLY A 460 27.66 -11.69 20.54
CA GLY A 460 28.09 -11.34 21.90
C GLY A 460 27.08 -10.47 22.66
N SER A 461 26.44 -9.48 22.03
CA SER A 461 25.47 -8.64 22.73
C SER A 461 24.18 -9.41 23.09
N ALA A 462 23.80 -10.41 22.29
CA ALA A 462 22.68 -11.28 22.61
C ALA A 462 23.04 -12.25 23.75
N GLU A 463 24.27 -12.78 23.75
CA GLU A 463 24.81 -13.63 24.81
C GLU A 463 24.91 -12.87 26.15
N ASP A 464 25.43 -11.64 26.14
CA ASP A 464 25.51 -10.77 27.31
C ASP A 464 24.13 -10.50 27.93
N GLN A 465 23.10 -10.35 27.10
CA GLN A 465 21.75 -10.10 27.58
C GLN A 465 21.11 -11.36 28.16
N VAL A 466 21.34 -12.54 27.56
CA VAL A 466 20.87 -13.83 28.10
C VAL A 466 21.57 -14.16 29.42
N ALA A 467 22.86 -13.85 29.54
CA ALA A 467 23.65 -14.07 30.75
C ALA A 467 23.13 -13.29 31.97
N LYS A 468 22.52 -12.12 31.77
CA LYS A 468 21.89 -11.32 32.84
C LYS A 468 20.63 -11.96 33.42
N TYR A 469 19.96 -12.84 32.67
CA TYR A 469 18.70 -13.44 33.06
C TYR A 469 18.75 -14.98 32.91
N PRO A 470 19.45 -15.70 33.80
CA PRO A 470 19.48 -17.16 33.77
C PRO A 470 18.08 -17.78 34.01
N PRO A 471 17.74 -18.92 33.38
CA PRO A 471 16.51 -19.64 33.67
C PRO A 471 16.37 -19.99 35.15
N GLY A 472 15.17 -19.83 35.69
CA GLY A 472 14.86 -20.06 37.10
C GLY A 472 15.08 -18.84 38.02
N THR A 473 15.72 -17.78 37.54
CA THR A 473 15.95 -16.54 38.31
C THR A 473 14.63 -15.82 38.59
N GLU A 474 14.45 -15.34 39.83
CA GLU A 474 13.32 -14.51 40.21
C GLU A 474 13.58 -13.06 39.81
N VAL A 475 12.55 -12.42 39.24
CA VAL A 475 12.65 -11.08 38.67
C VAL A 475 11.39 -10.29 38.99
N ASP A 476 11.54 -8.97 39.12
CA ASP A 476 10.41 -8.07 39.19
C ASP A 476 9.84 -7.86 37.78
N VAL A 477 8.57 -8.22 37.59
CA VAL A 477 7.85 -7.99 36.35
C VAL A 477 6.92 -6.81 36.53
N PHE A 478 7.06 -5.82 35.67
CA PHE A 478 6.16 -4.69 35.59
C PHE A 478 5.10 -4.97 34.53
N TYR A 479 3.83 -4.73 34.83
CA TYR A 479 2.71 -4.96 33.91
C TYR A 479 1.70 -3.81 33.93
N SER A 480 1.00 -3.63 32.82
CA SER A 480 -0.12 -2.68 32.75
C SER A 480 -1.37 -3.26 33.44
N PRO A 481 -1.94 -2.63 34.48
CA PRO A 481 -3.07 -3.18 35.24
C PRO A 481 -4.32 -3.39 34.39
N GLY A 482 -4.55 -2.53 33.41
CA GLY A 482 -5.65 -2.62 32.46
C GLY A 482 -5.36 -3.54 31.31
N ASN A 483 -4.10 -3.98 31.09
CA ASN A 483 -3.71 -5.01 30.13
C ASN A 483 -2.50 -5.83 30.62
N PRO A 484 -2.72 -6.88 31.43
CA PRO A 484 -1.64 -7.68 32.01
C PRO A 484 -0.74 -8.35 30.98
N THR A 485 -1.15 -8.49 29.71
CA THR A 485 -0.29 -9.02 28.64
C THR A 485 0.82 -8.06 28.22
N ALA A 486 0.67 -6.76 28.50
CA ALA A 486 1.73 -5.78 28.34
C ALA A 486 2.59 -5.77 29.61
N SER A 487 3.78 -6.36 29.51
CA SER A 487 4.72 -6.47 30.63
C SER A 487 6.18 -6.33 30.22
N SER A 488 7.05 -6.06 31.19
CA SER A 488 8.47 -5.80 31.00
C SER A 488 9.25 -6.15 32.25
N LEU A 489 10.53 -6.53 32.07
CA LEU A 489 11.48 -6.74 33.17
C LEU A 489 12.13 -5.43 33.65
N ASN A 490 12.04 -4.37 32.83
CA ASN A 490 12.59 -3.06 33.18
C ASN A 490 11.47 -2.17 33.69
N ASP A 491 11.81 -1.36 34.70
CA ASP A 491 10.94 -0.30 35.17
C ASP A 491 10.64 0.67 34.02
N HIS A 492 9.37 0.82 33.68
CA HIS A 492 8.93 1.76 32.67
C HIS A 492 8.55 3.07 33.38
N PRO A 493 9.34 4.15 33.26
CA PRO A 493 8.83 5.45 33.63
C PRO A 493 7.58 5.70 32.79
N ALA A 494 6.52 6.24 33.40
CA ALA A 494 5.26 6.55 32.75
C ALA A 494 5.53 7.27 31.42
N MET A 495 5.42 6.52 30.30
CA MET A 495 5.69 7.08 28.99
C MET A 495 4.47 7.92 28.65
N THR A 496 4.58 9.22 28.93
CA THR A 496 3.64 10.21 28.42
C THR A 496 3.77 10.20 26.90
N LEU A 497 2.92 9.42 26.22
CA LEU A 497 2.68 9.63 24.81
C LEU A 497 1.95 10.96 24.70
N ASN A 498 2.72 12.04 24.74
CA ASN A 498 2.19 13.38 24.70
C ASN A 498 1.47 13.51 23.34
N GLY A 499 0.14 13.62 23.35
CA GLY A 499 -0.65 14.03 22.18
C GLY A 499 -0.09 15.30 21.51
N ARG A 500 0.74 16.07 22.23
CA ARG A 500 1.62 17.13 21.71
C ARG A 500 2.43 16.70 20.48
N ARG A 501 2.94 15.46 20.36
CA ARG A 501 3.71 15.05 19.17
C ARG A 501 2.86 15.00 17.89
N SER A 502 1.64 14.46 17.98
CA SER A 502 0.68 14.46 16.86
C SER A 502 0.24 15.89 16.51
N LEU A 503 0.06 16.74 17.52
CA LEU A 503 -0.28 18.14 17.33
C LEU A 503 0.88 18.97 16.75
N ILE A 504 2.14 18.68 17.14
CA ILE A 504 3.34 19.30 16.56
C ILE A 504 3.48 18.89 15.08
N MET A 505 3.32 17.59 14.76
CA MET A 505 3.34 17.11 13.37
C MET A 505 2.21 17.71 12.52
N SER A 506 1.02 17.84 13.08
CA SER A 506 -0.11 18.55 12.44
C SER A 506 0.22 20.01 12.17
N ALA A 507 0.78 20.73 13.16
CA ALA A 507 1.19 22.13 13.00
C ALA A 507 2.27 22.29 11.92
N ILE A 508 3.24 21.37 11.82
CA ILE A 508 4.26 21.37 10.77
C ILE A 508 3.64 21.15 9.39
N PHE A 509 2.76 20.15 9.23
CA PHE A 509 2.11 19.88 7.94
C PHE A 509 1.17 21.00 7.49
N ILE A 510 0.43 21.61 8.43
CA ILE A 510 -0.41 22.77 8.15
C ILE A 510 0.46 23.98 7.79
N ALA A 511 1.59 24.21 8.46
CA ALA A 511 2.50 25.28 8.12
C ALA A 511 3.11 25.11 6.72
N ILE A 512 3.48 23.88 6.33
CA ILE A 512 3.94 23.56 4.97
C ILE A 512 2.83 23.81 3.94
N ALA A 513 1.60 23.40 4.24
CA ALA A 513 0.45 23.62 3.36
C ALA A 513 0.13 25.12 3.19
N ILE A 514 0.20 25.91 4.26
CA ILE A 514 0.03 27.37 4.22
C ILE A 514 1.17 28.01 3.45
N TYR A 515 2.42 27.60 3.70
CA TYR A 515 3.58 28.13 2.98
C TYR A 515 3.47 27.89 1.47
N ALA A 516 3.07 26.69 1.05
CA ALA A 516 2.85 26.32 -0.35
C ALA A 516 1.60 26.96 -0.99
N ALA A 517 0.71 27.52 -0.16
CA ALA A 517 -0.45 28.28 -0.61
C ALA A 517 -0.14 29.78 -0.75
N LEU A 518 0.87 30.30 -0.03
CA LEU A 518 1.23 31.71 0.01
C LEU A 518 2.46 32.07 -0.83
N ASN A 519 3.37 31.12 -1.04
CA ASN A 519 4.57 31.24 -1.87
C ASN A 519 4.56 30.16 -2.93
#